data_AF-A0A392QX77-F1
#
_entry.id   AF-A0A392QX77-F1
#
_cell.length_a   1.000
_cell.length_b   1.000
_cell.length_c   1.000
_cell.angle_alpha   90.00
_cell.angle_beta   90.00
_cell.angle_gamma   90.00
#
_symmetry.space_group_name_H-M   'P 1'
#
loop_
_entity.id
_entity.type
_entity.pdbx_description
1 polymer ?
#
loop_
_entity_poly.entity_id
_entity_poly.type
_entity_poly.pdbx_seq_one_letter_code
_entity_poly.pdbx_strand_id
1 'polypeptide(L)'
;MKEERKTLDEELKQGKEKLAKAEEELAGCRARIAELESELKTRSRAELIAKIFDVESGSLEFARSAFNNVVAQVKLFNKDLEISTEGLDAMKEVWDGELVAPATEE
;
A
#
# COMPACT_ATOMS: atom_id res chain seq x y z
N MET A 1 -54.79 -11.90 31.70
CA MET A 1 -54.91 -13.13 30.88
C MET A 1 -55.11 -12.89 29.38
N LYS A 2 -56.20 -12.28 28.88
CA LYS A 2 -56.39 -12.10 27.41
C LYS A 2 -55.44 -11.06 26.78
N GLU A 3 -55.24 -9.92 27.43
CA GLU A 3 -54.31 -8.88 26.94
C GLU A 3 -52.84 -9.31 27.01
N GLU A 4 -52.41 -9.91 28.12
CA GLU A 4 -51.05 -10.47 28.25
C GLU A 4 -50.74 -11.50 27.15
N ARG A 5 -51.71 -12.34 26.80
CA ARG A 5 -51.55 -13.32 25.72
C ARG A 5 -51.38 -12.65 24.36
N LYS A 6 -52.12 -11.58 24.10
CA LYS A 6 -52.01 -10.79 22.86
C LYS A 6 -50.65 -10.10 22.75
N THR A 7 -50.15 -9.53 23.86
CA THR A 7 -48.82 -8.92 23.92
C THR A 7 -47.72 -9.97 23.66
N LEU A 8 -47.80 -11.14 24.28
CA LEU A 8 -46.88 -12.25 24.05
C LEU A 8 -46.87 -12.72 22.61
N ASP A 9 -48.03 -12.80 21.95
CA ASP A 9 -48.15 -13.20 20.55
C ASP A 9 -47.48 -12.16 19.60
N GLU A 10 -47.61 -10.86 19.92
CA GLU A 10 -46.98 -9.77 19.18
C GLU A 10 -45.44 -9.79 19.33
N GLU A 11 -44.94 -9.96 20.55
CA GLU A 11 -43.50 -10.07 20.85
C GLU A 11 -42.89 -11.31 20.18
N LEU A 12 -43.62 -12.44 20.19
CA LEU A 12 -43.18 -13.68 19.55
C LEU A 12 -43.12 -13.54 18.03
N LYS A 13 -44.06 -12.80 17.42
CA LYS A 13 -44.01 -12.47 16.00
C LYS A 13 -42.81 -11.57 15.69
N GLN A 14 -42.59 -10.51 16.47
CA GLN A 14 -41.47 -9.59 16.28
C GLN A 14 -40.11 -10.29 16.49
N GLY A 15 -40.03 -11.20 17.46
CA GLY A 15 -38.83 -12.01 17.71
C GLY A 15 -38.49 -12.92 16.54
N LYS A 16 -39.50 -13.55 15.91
CA LYS A 16 -39.31 -14.38 14.71
C LYS A 16 -38.81 -13.57 13.52
N GLU A 17 -39.37 -12.39 13.29
CA GLU A 17 -38.92 -11.51 12.20
C GLU A 17 -37.47 -11.04 12.39
N LYS A 18 -37.10 -10.66 13.63
CA LYS A 18 -35.71 -10.30 13.96
C LYS A 18 -34.75 -11.47 13.80
N LEU A 19 -35.17 -12.68 14.22
CA LEU A 19 -34.35 -13.88 14.07
C LEU A 19 -34.10 -14.20 12.59
N ALA A 20 -35.15 -14.19 11.76
CA ALA A 20 -35.02 -14.45 10.33
C ALA A 20 -34.06 -13.46 9.65
N LYS A 21 -34.16 -12.17 10.01
CA LYS A 21 -33.26 -11.13 9.50
C LYS A 21 -31.81 -11.36 9.93
N ALA A 22 -31.59 -11.72 11.19
CA ALA A 22 -30.25 -12.00 11.71
C ALA A 22 -29.63 -13.25 11.04
N GLU A 23 -30.43 -14.28 10.75
CA GLU A 23 -29.98 -15.47 10.03
C GLU A 23 -29.57 -15.15 8.58
N GLU A 24 -30.32 -14.29 7.90
CA GLU A 24 -29.98 -13.81 6.55
C GLU A 24 -28.67 -13.00 6.54
N GLU A 25 -28.52 -12.04 7.46
CA GLU A 25 -27.29 -11.26 7.62
C GLU A 25 -26.08 -12.16 7.93
N LEU A 26 -26.27 -13.15 8.81
CA LEU A 26 -25.22 -14.10 9.17
C LEU A 26 -24.82 -14.99 7.99
N ALA A 27 -25.77 -15.42 7.16
CA ALA A 27 -25.51 -16.16 5.93
C ALA A 27 -24.71 -15.30 4.94
N GLY A 28 -25.08 -14.02 4.78
CA GLY A 28 -24.35 -13.06 3.97
C GLY A 28 -22.90 -12.85 4.44
N CYS A 29 -22.70 -12.65 5.76
CA CYS A 29 -21.37 -12.53 6.34
C CYS A 29 -20.51 -13.78 6.10
N ARG A 30 -21.08 -14.99 6.26
CA ARG A 30 -20.37 -16.25 6.01
C ARG A 30 -19.93 -16.39 4.55
N ALA A 31 -20.79 -16.03 3.61
CA ALA A 31 -20.45 -16.05 2.19
C ALA A 31 -19.29 -15.09 1.88
N ARG A 32 -19.32 -13.87 2.44
CA ARG A 32 -18.26 -12.88 2.24
C ARG A 32 -16.93 -13.32 2.85
N ILE A 33 -16.95 -13.96 4.02
CA ILE A 33 -15.74 -14.51 4.65
C ILE A 33 -15.13 -15.59 3.75
N ALA A 34 -15.94 -16.52 3.22
CA ALA A 34 -15.43 -17.59 2.35
C ALA A 34 -14.79 -17.06 1.06
N GLU A 35 -15.36 -16.01 0.47
CA GLU A 35 -14.79 -15.32 -0.69
C GLU A 35 -13.42 -14.70 -0.36
N LEU A 36 -13.33 -13.95 0.74
CA LEU A 36 -12.07 -13.33 1.17
C LEU A 36 -11.00 -14.37 1.53
N GLU A 37 -11.39 -15.47 2.17
CA GLU A 37 -10.48 -16.59 2.44
C GLU A 37 -9.99 -17.25 1.15
N SER A 38 -10.84 -17.35 0.12
CA SER A 38 -10.45 -17.84 -1.19
C SER A 38 -9.44 -16.89 -1.85
N GLU A 39 -9.71 -15.58 -1.83
CA GLU A 39 -8.79 -14.57 -2.38
C GLU A 39 -7.43 -14.58 -1.67
N LEU A 40 -7.43 -14.71 -0.34
CA LEU A 40 -6.19 -14.83 0.45
C LEU A 40 -5.44 -16.14 0.18
N LYS A 41 -6.16 -17.25 -0.01
CA LYS A 41 -5.55 -18.53 -0.41
C LYS A 41 -4.98 -18.48 -1.82
N THR A 42 -5.59 -17.70 -2.73
CA THR A 42 -5.08 -17.55 -4.10
C THR A 42 -3.80 -16.72 -4.15
N ARG A 43 -3.59 -15.77 -3.23
CA ARG A 43 -2.34 -15.00 -3.17
C ARG A 43 -1.20 -15.82 -2.59
N SER A 44 -0.47 -16.51 -3.46
CA SER A 44 0.69 -17.28 -3.03
C SER A 44 1.81 -16.36 -2.54
N ARG A 45 2.66 -16.84 -1.62
CA ARG A 45 3.89 -16.14 -1.24
C ARG A 45 4.75 -15.78 -2.46
N ALA A 46 4.74 -16.63 -3.50
CA ALA A 46 5.45 -16.39 -4.74
C ALA A 46 4.89 -15.19 -5.52
N GLU A 47 3.57 -15.00 -5.56
CA GLU A 47 2.95 -13.83 -6.20
C GLU A 47 3.25 -12.53 -5.46
N LEU A 48 3.25 -12.56 -4.13
CA LEU A 48 3.66 -11.40 -3.33
C LEU A 48 5.14 -11.04 -3.59
N ILE A 49 6.03 -12.04 -3.59
CA ILE A 49 7.44 -11.86 -3.90
C ILE A 49 7.60 -11.29 -5.32
N ALA A 50 6.90 -11.86 -6.31
CA ALA A 50 6.94 -11.36 -7.68
C ALA A 50 6.48 -9.90 -7.77
N LYS A 51 5.46 -9.50 -7.01
CA LYS A 51 5.00 -8.11 -6.99
C LYS A 51 5.99 -7.16 -6.32
N ILE A 52 6.69 -7.61 -5.28
CA ILE A 52 7.78 -6.83 -4.65
C ILE A 52 8.90 -6.61 -5.67
N PHE A 53 9.36 -7.66 -6.35
CA PHE A 53 10.39 -7.53 -7.39
C PHE A 53 9.97 -6.61 -8.54
N ASP A 54 8.72 -6.72 -9.00
CA ASP A 54 8.16 -5.83 -10.03
C ASP A 54 8.23 -4.36 -9.61
N VAL A 55 7.79 -4.04 -8.37
CA VAL A 55 7.85 -2.67 -7.82
C VAL A 55 9.28 -2.19 -7.57
N GLU A 56 10.16 -3.05 -7.05
CA GLU A 56 11.56 -2.73 -6.80
C GLU A 56 12.35 -2.50 -8.10
N SER A 57 12.06 -3.29 -9.14
CA SER A 57 12.76 -3.18 -10.43
C SER A 57 12.60 -1.80 -11.07
N GLY A 58 11.42 -1.18 -10.93
CA GLY A 58 11.19 0.19 -11.40
C GLY A 58 11.76 1.29 -10.51
N SER A 59 12.09 0.99 -9.25
CA SER A 59 12.51 2.02 -8.29
C SER A 59 13.89 2.60 -8.60
N LEU A 60 14.83 1.75 -9.03
CA LEU A 60 16.18 2.21 -9.43
C LEU A 60 16.15 3.04 -10.72
N GLU A 61 15.39 2.61 -11.72
CA GLU A 61 15.24 3.35 -12.98
C GLU A 61 14.57 4.70 -12.75
N PHE A 62 13.52 4.74 -11.91
CA PHE A 62 12.87 5.97 -11.50
C PHE A 62 13.85 6.93 -10.79
N ALA A 63 14.60 6.44 -9.80
CA ALA A 63 15.58 7.25 -9.08
C ALA A 63 16.66 7.81 -10.02
N ARG A 64 17.16 6.99 -10.94
CA ARG A 64 18.14 7.41 -11.96
C ARG A 64 17.57 8.47 -12.90
N SER A 65 16.33 8.30 -13.37
CA SER A 65 15.67 9.28 -14.23
C SER A 65 15.43 10.61 -13.49
N ALA A 66 15.02 10.56 -12.22
CA ALA A 66 14.83 11.74 -11.39
C ALA A 66 16.15 12.50 -11.18
N PHE A 67 17.23 11.78 -10.86
CA PHE A 67 18.56 12.36 -10.72
C PHE A 67 19.04 13.04 -12.02
N ASN A 68 18.95 12.35 -13.16
CA ASN A 68 19.33 12.91 -14.46
C ASN A 68 18.56 14.18 -14.80
N ASN A 69 17.27 14.22 -14.45
CA ASN A 69 16.44 15.41 -14.62
C ASN A 69 16.93 16.58 -13.76
N VAL A 70 17.26 16.34 -12.48
CA VAL A 70 17.84 17.37 -11.60
C VAL A 70 19.15 17.91 -12.18
N VAL A 71 20.04 17.04 -12.67
CA VAL A 71 21.29 17.45 -13.33
C VAL A 71 21.00 18.34 -14.55
N ALA A 72 20.01 17.97 -15.37
CA ALA A 72 19.60 18.78 -16.52
C ALA A 72 19.05 20.15 -16.10
N GLN A 73 18.27 20.22 -15.03
CA GLN A 73 17.76 21.48 -14.49
C GLN A 73 18.88 22.37 -13.96
N VAL A 74 19.86 21.81 -13.23
CA VAL A 74 21.04 22.55 -12.77
C VAL A 74 21.80 23.15 -13.95
N LYS A 75 22.05 22.38 -15.02
CA LYS A 75 22.67 22.90 -16.24
C LYS A 75 21.83 24.00 -16.91
N LEU A 76 20.51 23.83 -16.94
CA LEU A 76 19.58 24.78 -17.57
C LEU A 76 19.55 26.14 -16.86
N PHE A 77 19.58 26.14 -15.53
CA PHE A 77 19.52 27.38 -14.74
C PHE A 77 20.87 28.09 -14.60
N ASN A 78 21.97 27.38 -14.87
CA ASN A 78 23.33 27.90 -14.73
C ASN A 78 24.07 27.98 -16.07
N LYS A 79 23.37 28.26 -17.18
CA LYS A 79 23.97 28.29 -18.53
C LYS A 79 25.11 29.30 -18.70
N ASP A 80 25.07 30.38 -17.92
CA ASP A 80 26.07 31.45 -17.95
C ASP A 80 27.23 31.21 -16.97
N LEU A 81 27.21 30.06 -16.27
CA LEU A 81 28.25 29.63 -15.34
C LEU A 81 28.83 28.30 -15.83
N GLU A 82 30.15 28.15 -15.75
CA GLU A 82 30.81 26.88 -16.07
C GLU A 82 30.70 25.93 -14.86
N ILE A 83 29.51 25.35 -14.66
CA ILE A 83 29.28 24.34 -13.62
C ILE A 83 29.55 22.94 -14.19
N SER A 84 30.62 22.31 -13.69
CA SER A 84 30.84 20.89 -13.96
C SER A 84 29.80 20.04 -13.21
N THR A 85 29.28 19.04 -13.91
CA THR A 85 28.38 18.01 -13.34
C THR A 85 29.04 16.63 -13.32
N GLU A 86 30.34 16.59 -13.64
CA GLU A 86 31.13 15.37 -13.64
C GLU A 86 31.21 14.81 -12.21
N GLY A 87 30.90 13.52 -12.06
CA GLY A 87 30.95 12.83 -10.78
C GLY A 87 29.78 13.08 -9.84
N LEU A 88 28.73 13.82 -10.24
CA LEU A 88 27.51 13.96 -9.42
C LEU A 88 26.77 12.62 -9.21
N ASP A 89 27.00 11.65 -10.09
CA ASP A 89 26.46 10.29 -10.00
C ASP A 89 27.30 9.37 -9.10
N ALA A 90 28.47 9.84 -8.63
CA ALA A 90 29.29 9.10 -7.70
C ALA A 90 28.60 9.02 -6.34
N MET A 91 28.61 7.83 -5.73
CA MET A 91 28.13 7.61 -4.38
C MET A 91 29.15 8.14 -3.36
N LYS A 92 29.28 9.46 -3.30
CA LYS A 92 30.22 10.23 -2.48
C LYS A 92 29.50 11.36 -1.78
N GLU A 93 30.09 11.82 -0.69
CA GLU A 93 29.59 12.96 0.08
C GLU A 93 30.53 14.15 -0.07
N VAL A 94 29.99 15.37 0.09
CA VAL A 94 30.80 16.59 0.09
C VAL A 94 31.24 16.88 1.52
N TRP A 95 32.54 16.85 1.78
CA TRP A 95 33.13 17.19 3.08
C TRP A 95 34.27 18.18 2.86
N ASP A 96 34.23 19.32 3.54
CA ASP A 96 35.17 20.44 3.35
C ASP A 96 35.41 20.86 1.88
N GLY A 97 34.37 20.72 1.04
CA GLY A 97 34.43 21.07 -0.39
C GLY A 97 35.01 19.98 -1.30
N GLU A 98 35.37 18.82 -0.77
CA GLU A 98 35.85 17.67 -1.53
C GLU A 98 34.84 16.52 -1.56
N LEU A 99 34.84 15.73 -2.64
CA LEU A 99 34.04 14.51 -2.74
C LEU A 99 34.77 13.33 -2.08
N VAL A 100 34.29 12.94 -0.91
CA VAL A 100 34.82 11.83 -0.10
C VAL A 100 33.92 10.60 -0.17
N ALA A 101 34.47 9.41 0.06
CA ALA A 101 33.64 8.21 0.22
C ALA A 101 32.75 8.37 1.46
N PRO A 102 31.48 7.91 1.43
CA PRO A 102 30.62 7.94 2.61
C PRO A 102 31.29 7.17 3.74
N ALA A 103 31.13 7.65 4.97
CA ALA A 103 31.56 6.86 6.12
C ALA A 103 30.81 5.53 6.11
N THR A 104 31.52 4.41 6.06
CA THR A 104 30.90 3.11 6.34
C THR A 104 30.48 3.15 7.81
N GLU A 105 29.19 3.21 8.08
CA GLU A 105 28.68 2.87 9.41
C GLU A 105 29.06 1.40 9.67
N GLU A 106 29.97 1.17 10.64
CA GLU A 106 30.28 -0.17 11.17
C GLU A 106 29.10 -0.75 11.94
#